data_AF-A0A3M2EJI7-F1
#
_entry.id   AF-A0A3M2EJI7-F1
#
_cell.length_a   1.000
_cell.length_b   1.000
_cell.length_c   1.000
_cell.angle_alpha   90.00
_cell.angle_beta   90.00
_cell.angle_gamma   90.00
#
_symmetry.space_group_name_H-M   'P 1'
#
loop_
_entity.id
_entity.type
_entity.pdbx_description
1 polymer ?
#
loop_
_entity_poly.entity_id
_entity_poly.type
_entity_poly.pdbx_seq_one_letter_code
_entity_poly.pdbx_strand_id
1 'polypeptide(L)' 'MTFSLVARCAETGMFGVAISSSSPAVAARCAHARARVGAVASQNVTDPRLGPMALDLM' A
#
# COMPACT_ATOMS: atom_id res chain seq x y z
N MET A 1 6.80 -3.08 15.29
CA MET A 1 5.47 -3.65 14.99
C MET A 1 4.80 -2.76 13.96
N THR A 2 4.15 -3.33 12.95
CA THR A 2 3.53 -2.56 11.86
C THR A 2 2.18 -3.15 11.50
N PHE A 3 1.19 -2.27 11.32
CA PHE A 3 -0.14 -2.60 10.80
C PHE A 3 -0.39 -1.79 9.54
N SER A 4 -1.00 -2.42 8.52
CA SER A 4 -1.41 -1.75 7.28
C SER A 4 -2.82 -2.15 6.89
N LEU A 5 -3.59 -1.18 6.37
CA LEU A 5 -4.92 -1.38 5.81
C LEU A 5 -4.95 -0.82 4.38
N VAL A 6 -5.50 -1.61 3.46
CA VAL A 6 -5.90 -1.15 2.12
C VAL A 6 -7.42 -1.18 2.06
N ALA A 7 -8.04 -0.11 1.58
CA ALA A 7 -9.49 -0.02 1.43
C ALA A 7 -9.89 0.62 0.10
N ARG A 8 -11.10 0.28 -0.37
CA ARG A 8 -11.75 0.89 -1.53
C ARG A 8 -13.01 1.61 -1.07
N CYS A 9 -13.16 2.88 -1.42
CA CYS A 9 -14.41 3.61 -1.24
C CYS A 9 -15.45 3.09 -2.25
N ALA A 10 -16.59 2.60 -1.76
CA ALA A 10 -17.62 2.04 -2.64
C ALA A 10 -18.30 3.10 -3.53
N GLU A 11 -18.43 4.34 -3.04
CA GLU A 11 -19.08 5.45 -3.74
C GLU A 11 -18.21 6.03 -4.86
N THR A 12 -16.93 6.30 -4.57
CA THR A 12 -16.03 6.97 -5.52
C THR A 12 -15.13 6.00 -6.29
N GLY A 13 -15.01 4.75 -5.83
CA GLY A 13 -14.06 3.77 -6.36
C GLY A 13 -12.60 4.05 -6.00
N MET A 14 -12.29 5.09 -5.21
CA MET A 14 -10.92 5.42 -4.82
C MET A 14 -10.33 4.36 -3.88
N PHE A 15 -9.03 4.10 -4.04
CA PHE A 15 -8.27 3.27 -3.10
C PHE A 15 -7.46 4.15 -2.13
N GLY A 16 -7.33 3.68 -0.89
CA GLY A 16 -6.52 4.32 0.15
C GLY A 16 -5.70 3.31 0.93
N VAL A 17 -4.58 3.79 1.51
CA VAL A 17 -3.68 3.01 2.37
C VAL A 17 -3.47 3.74 3.68
N ALA A 18 -3.59 3.04 4.81
CA ALA A 18 -3.23 3.54 6.13
C ALA A 18 -2.19 2.60 6.77
N ILE A 19 -1.17 3.17 7.41
CA ILE A 19 -0.09 2.41 8.06
C ILE A 19 0.19 3.00 9.43
N SER A 20 0.31 2.14 10.44
CA SER A 20 0.84 2.46 11.77
C SER A 20 2.09 1.64 12.02
N SER A 21 3.18 2.28 12.45
CA SER A 21 4.45 1.60 12.73
C SER A 21 5.24 2.32 13.82
N SER A 22 6.03 1.55 14.56
CA SER A 22 7.07 2.08 15.45
C SER A 22 8.33 2.52 14.68
N SER A 23 8.49 2.13 13.41
CA SER A 23 9.63 2.52 12.58
C SER A 23 9.31 3.79 11.78
N PRO A 24 10.23 4.76 11.67
CA PRO A 24 10.06 5.94 10.84
C PRO A 24 9.89 5.58 9.36
N ALA A 25 9.14 6.42 8.64
CA ALA A 25 9.05 6.43 7.18
C ALA A 25 8.62 5.11 6.50
N VAL A 26 7.97 4.19 7.21
CA VAL A 26 7.48 2.91 6.64
C VAL A 26 6.53 3.14 5.47
N ALA A 27 5.69 4.18 5.52
CA ALA A 27 4.77 4.49 4.44
C ALA A 27 5.49 4.74 3.11
N ALA A 28 6.65 5.40 3.11
CA ALA A 28 7.39 5.73 1.88
C ALA A 28 7.85 4.50 1.09
N ARG A 29 8.00 3.36 1.77
CA ARG A 29 8.47 2.10 1.18
C ARG A 29 7.37 1.05 1.02
N CYS A 30 6.28 1.19 1.76
CA CYS A 30 5.21 0.20 1.80
C CYS A 30 3.90 0.68 1.17
N ALA A 31 3.59 1.98 1.09
CA ALA A 31 2.31 2.46 0.57
C ALA A 31 2.40 2.75 -0.93
N HIS A 32 1.81 1.88 -1.75
CA HIS A 32 1.77 2.03 -3.20
C HIS A 32 0.32 2.11 -3.66
N ALA A 33 0.02 3.05 -4.55
CA ALA A 33 -1.29 3.18 -5.18
C ALA A 33 -1.12 3.62 -6.64
N ARG A 34 -1.98 3.09 -7.51
CA ARG A 34 -2.04 3.47 -8.92
C ARG A 34 -3.49 3.71 -9.31
N ALA A 35 -3.75 4.90 -9.84
CA ALA A 35 -5.09 5.31 -10.26
C ALA A 35 -5.67 4.29 -11.25
N ARG A 36 -6.95 3.94 -11.04
CA ARG A 36 -7.70 2.96 -11.85
C ARG A 36 -7.17 1.51 -11.84
N VAL A 37 -6.20 1.21 -10.98
CA VAL A 37 -5.64 -0.15 -10.83
C VAL A 37 -5.90 -0.67 -9.41
N GLY A 38 -5.32 -0.02 -8.40
CA GLY A 38 -5.44 -0.49 -7.03
C GLY A 38 -4.49 0.18 -6.05
N ALA A 39 -4.40 -0.40 -4.85
CA ALA A 39 -3.42 -0.04 -3.84
C ALA A 39 -2.87 -1.30 -3.17
N VAL A 40 -1.59 -1.26 -2.79
CA VAL A 40 -0.84 -2.39 -2.24
C VAL A 40 0.01 -1.92 -1.06
N ALA A 41 0.06 -2.75 -0.01
CA ALA A 41 1.02 -2.62 1.07
C ALA A 41 1.83 -3.91 1.25
N SER A 42 3.15 -3.85 1.07
CA SER A 42 4.05 -4.99 1.30
C SER A 42 4.88 -4.79 2.58
N GLN A 43 4.73 -5.70 3.55
CA GLN A 43 5.37 -5.58 4.87
C GLN A 43 5.84 -6.94 5.41
N ASN A 44 7.02 -6.93 6.03
CA ASN A 44 7.69 -7.91 6.90
C ASN A 44 9.20 -7.62 6.75
N VAL A 45 9.79 -8.04 5.62
CA VAL A 45 11.02 -7.43 5.06
C VAL A 45 10.57 -6.47 3.96
N THR A 46 10.84 -5.19 4.14
CA THR A 46 10.38 -4.20 3.15
C THR A 46 11.28 -4.21 1.92
N ASP A 47 10.73 -4.71 0.82
CA ASP A 47 11.26 -4.51 -0.53
C ASP A 47 10.31 -3.56 -1.29
N PRO A 48 10.72 -2.29 -1.52
CA PRO A 48 9.90 -1.30 -2.23
C PRO A 48 9.51 -1.71 -3.65
N ARG A 49 10.25 -2.64 -4.27
CA ARG A 49 9.99 -3.10 -5.65
C ARG A 49 8.71 -3.92 -5.76
N LEU A 50 8.29 -4.58 -4.66
CA LEU A 50 7.10 -5.43 -4.65
C LEU A 50 5.80 -4.65 -4.86
N GLY A 51 5.77 -3.36 -4.48
CA GLY A 51 4.60 -2.50 -4.65
C GLY A 51 4.22 -2.30 -6.13
N PRO A 52 5.12 -1.72 -6.95
CA PRO A 52 4.89 -1.60 -8.39
C PRO A 52 4.63 -2.94 -9.07
N MET A 53 5.39 -4.00 -8.74
CA MET A 53 5.21 -5.33 -9.33
C MET A 53 3.81 -5.91 -9.07
N ALA A 54 3.29 -5.77 -7.85
CA ALA A 54 1.94 -6.23 -7.53
C ALA A 54 0.86 -5.43 -8.28
N LEU A 55 1.07 -4.12 -8.44
CA LEU A 55 0.16 -3.26 -9.21
C LEU A 55 0.20 -3.56 -10.72
N ASP A 56 1.30 -4.10 -11.26
CA ASP A 56 1.36 -4.52 -12.67
C ASP A 56 0.58 -5.81 -12.94
N LEU A 57 0.22 -6.57 -11.90
CA LEU A 57 -0.53 -7.82 -11.98
C LEU A 57 -2.04 -7.65 -11.70
N MET A 58 -2.51 -6.41 -11.54
CA MET A 58 -3.92 -6.05 -11.29
C MET A 58 -4.52 -5.35 -12.51
#